data_AF-A0A3D9L589-F1
#
_entry.id   AF-A0A3D9L589-F1
#
_cell.length_a   1.000
_cell.length_b   1.000
_cell.length_c   1.000
_cell.angle_alpha   90.00
_cell.angle_beta   90.00
_cell.angle_gamma   90.00
#
_symmetry.space_group_name_H-M   'P 1'
#
loop_
_entity.id
_entity.type
_entity.pdbx_description
1 polymer ?
#
loop_
_entity_poly.entity_id
_entity_poly.type
_entity_poly.pdbx_seq_one_letter_code
_entity_poly.pdbx_strand_id
1 'polypeptide(L)'
;MRIALSEIWNFTELIAASEQGWTLELVAGELRVKDVALDTLHALRSDAKYDTELLPSVFTFREILWQPNVFTEASQSLPALRILASHCEELTELYREKGQATLLLYAALLSGIGEATHRAAKALEEEQADVKKALGTLRTATFPIIKFFIHHPQNRLDYHRDALNRLNYAVKVMLTQFYGRYTELRDPFWQVQFTSDVSVEEQIVEKS
;
A
#
# COMPACT_ATOMS: atom_id res chain seq x y z
N MET A 1 3.65 -7.27 17.20
CA MET A 1 3.79 -5.81 17.42
C MET A 1 3.36 -5.05 16.17
N ARG A 2 2.79 -3.85 16.31
CA ARG A 2 2.50 -2.95 15.18
C ARG A 2 3.52 -1.83 15.16
N ILE A 3 4.10 -1.53 14.00
CA ILE A 3 5.12 -0.51 13.81
C ILE A 3 4.70 0.40 12.65
N ALA A 4 4.78 1.71 12.83
CA ALA A 4 4.46 2.66 11.78
C ALA A 4 5.43 2.53 10.58
N LEU A 5 4.98 2.88 9.37
CA LEU A 5 5.83 2.78 8.16
C LEU A 5 7.17 3.51 8.29
N SER A 6 7.21 4.67 8.94
CA SER A 6 8.43 5.46 9.09
C SER A 6 9.38 4.91 10.15
N GLU A 7 8.86 4.15 11.12
CA GLU A 7 9.61 3.68 12.28
C GLU A 7 10.19 2.28 12.08
N ILE A 8 9.69 1.55 11.09
CA ILE A 8 10.15 0.19 10.79
C ILE A 8 11.66 0.12 10.53
N TRP A 9 12.23 1.17 9.92
CA TRP A 9 13.66 1.23 9.64
C TRP A 9 14.51 1.29 10.91
N ASN A 10 14.07 2.07 11.89
CA ASN A 10 14.71 2.13 13.20
C ASN A 10 14.58 0.79 13.91
N PHE A 11 13.42 0.14 13.81
CA PHE A 11 13.22 -1.19 14.36
C PHE A 11 14.19 -2.22 13.75
N THR A 12 14.39 -2.19 12.43
CA THR A 12 15.34 -3.11 11.77
C THR A 12 16.80 -2.87 12.14
N GLU A 13 17.16 -1.67 12.63
CA GLU A 13 18.51 -1.39 13.15
C GLU A 13 18.71 -1.94 14.57
N LEU A 14 17.63 -2.16 15.32
CA LEU A 14 17.68 -2.62 16.72
C LEU A 14 17.73 -4.15 16.86
N ILE A 15 17.20 -4.88 15.87
CA ILE A 15 17.27 -6.34 15.85
C ILE A 15 18.65 -6.79 15.38
N ALA A 16 19.24 -7.79 16.04
CA ALA A 16 20.52 -8.32 15.60
C ALA A 16 20.35 -8.99 14.23
N ALA A 17 21.25 -8.73 13.28
CA ALA A 17 21.19 -9.31 11.93
C ALA A 17 21.20 -10.86 11.92
N SER A 18 21.61 -11.49 13.03
CA SER A 18 21.64 -12.93 13.24
C SER A 18 20.37 -13.51 13.89
N GLU A 19 19.44 -12.68 14.37
CA GLU A 19 18.20 -13.17 14.97
C GLU A 19 17.26 -13.71 13.89
N GLN A 20 17.07 -15.03 13.92
CA GLN A 20 16.09 -15.74 13.10
C GLN A 20 14.74 -15.81 13.84
N GLY A 21 13.65 -16.00 13.11
CA GLY A 21 12.30 -16.12 13.69
C GLY A 21 11.43 -14.87 13.60
N TRP A 22 11.92 -13.79 12.99
CA TRP A 22 11.13 -12.60 12.70
C TRP A 22 10.30 -12.78 11.42
N THR A 23 8.98 -12.57 11.52
CA THR A 23 8.06 -12.51 10.37
C THR A 23 7.45 -11.12 10.28
N LEU A 24 7.51 -10.53 9.09
CA LEU A 24 6.96 -9.21 8.81
C LEU A 24 5.76 -9.32 7.88
N GLU A 25 4.71 -8.57 8.17
CA GLU A 25 3.53 -8.43 7.33
C GLU A 25 3.24 -6.94 7.13
N LEU A 26 3.15 -6.50 5.87
CA LEU A 26 2.68 -5.16 5.55
C LEU A 26 1.15 -5.16 5.53
N VAL A 27 0.55 -4.36 6.39
CA VAL A 27 -0.91 -4.18 6.46
C VAL A 27 -1.27 -2.81 5.90
N ALA A 28 -2.00 -2.81 4.78
CA ALA A 28 -2.47 -1.60 4.11
C ALA A 28 -4.00 -1.67 3.93
N GLY A 29 -4.74 -1.27 4.98
CA GLY A 29 -6.19 -1.39 4.99
C GLY A 29 -6.63 -2.84 5.13
N GLU A 30 -7.32 -3.36 4.10
CA GLU A 30 -7.71 -4.78 4.02
C GLU A 30 -6.62 -5.64 3.35
N LEU A 31 -5.71 -5.03 2.60
CA LEU A 31 -4.60 -5.73 1.95
C LEU A 31 -3.54 -6.11 2.97
N ARG A 32 -3.08 -7.36 2.87
CA ARG A 32 -2.03 -7.95 3.72
C ARG A 32 -0.98 -8.61 2.83
N VAL A 33 0.23 -8.10 2.85
CA VAL A 33 1.39 -8.74 2.22
C VAL A 33 2.15 -9.46 3.34
N LYS A 34 1.98 -10.78 3.39
CA LYS A 34 2.55 -11.64 4.44
C LYS A 34 3.96 -12.09 4.09
N ASP A 35 4.63 -12.66 5.08
CA ASP A 35 5.90 -13.37 4.94
C ASP A 35 7.00 -12.52 4.27
N VAL A 36 6.99 -11.21 4.55
CA VAL A 36 8.03 -10.30 4.06
C VAL A 36 9.30 -10.60 4.85
N ALA A 37 10.34 -11.04 4.14
CA ALA A 37 11.64 -11.30 4.75
C ALA A 37 12.32 -10.00 5.20
N LEU A 38 13.12 -10.07 6.26
CA LEU A 38 13.88 -8.93 6.78
C LEU A 38 14.82 -8.33 5.72
N ASP A 39 15.45 -9.18 4.89
CA ASP A 39 16.28 -8.74 3.77
C ASP A 39 15.50 -7.92 2.73
N THR A 40 14.22 -8.24 2.52
CA THR A 40 13.36 -7.45 1.62
C THR A 40 13.11 -6.07 2.19
N LEU A 41 12.88 -5.98 3.50
CA LEU A 41 12.70 -4.71 4.20
C LEU A 41 13.97 -3.85 4.13
N HIS A 42 15.15 -4.43 4.37
CA HIS A 42 16.42 -3.74 4.16
C HIS A 42 16.59 -3.27 2.71
N ALA A 43 16.24 -4.12 1.74
CA ALA A 43 16.29 -3.76 0.33
C ALA A 43 15.38 -2.56 0.01
N LEU A 44 14.15 -2.49 0.54
CA LEU A 44 13.25 -1.34 0.34
C LEU A 44 13.89 0.00 0.74
N ARG A 45 14.67 0.00 1.82
CA ARG A 45 15.31 1.23 2.34
C ARG A 45 16.36 1.80 1.40
N SER A 46 17.05 0.96 0.64
CA SER A 46 18.17 1.34 -0.24
C SER A 46 18.06 0.70 -1.62
N ASP A 47 16.84 0.57 -2.13
CA ASP A 47 16.57 -0.08 -3.42
C ASP A 47 17.11 0.79 -4.57
N ALA A 48 18.32 0.50 -5.02
CA ALA A 48 18.95 1.19 -6.15
C ALA A 48 18.20 1.01 -7.48
N LYS A 49 17.27 0.04 -7.55
CA LYS A 49 16.41 -0.21 -8.72
C LYS A 49 15.00 0.33 -8.51
N TYR A 50 14.76 1.10 -7.45
CA TYR A 50 13.47 1.73 -7.22
C TYR A 50 13.11 2.62 -8.40
N ASP A 51 11.93 2.38 -8.95
CA ASP A 51 11.37 3.21 -10.00
C ASP A 51 10.87 4.53 -9.38
N THR A 52 11.68 5.59 -9.50
CA THR A 52 11.33 6.90 -8.97
C THR A 52 10.09 7.51 -9.61
N GLU A 53 9.68 7.00 -10.78
CA GLU A 53 8.49 7.45 -11.51
C GLU A 53 7.22 6.68 -11.09
N LEU A 54 7.33 5.65 -10.25
CA LEU A 54 6.17 4.90 -9.74
C LEU A 54 5.19 5.78 -8.97
N LEU A 55 5.70 6.63 -8.06
CA LEU A 55 4.86 7.55 -7.30
C LEU A 55 4.15 8.57 -8.21
N PRO A 56 4.84 9.31 -9.10
CA PRO A 56 4.19 10.13 -10.13
C PRO A 56 3.16 9.37 -10.97
N SER A 57 3.48 8.14 -11.40
CA SER A 57 2.58 7.31 -12.21
C SER A 57 1.25 7.05 -11.50
N VAL A 58 1.29 6.56 -10.26
CA VAL A 58 0.08 6.36 -9.43
C VAL A 58 -0.67 7.70 -9.21
N PHE A 59 0.07 8.80 -9.07
CA PHE A 59 -0.49 10.15 -8.88
C PHE A 59 -1.17 10.75 -10.11
N THR A 60 -0.98 10.17 -11.29
CA THR A 60 -1.72 10.54 -12.51
C THR A 60 -3.22 10.31 -12.34
N PHE A 61 -3.62 9.29 -11.57
CA PHE A 61 -5.01 8.92 -11.32
C PHE A 61 -5.65 9.65 -10.14
N ARG A 62 -5.10 10.82 -9.77
CA ARG A 62 -5.57 11.60 -8.61
C ARG A 62 -7.06 11.90 -8.61
N GLU A 63 -7.63 12.12 -9.79
CA GLU A 63 -9.02 12.52 -9.96
C GLU A 63 -9.96 11.43 -9.45
N ILE A 64 -9.65 10.15 -9.74
CA ILE A 64 -10.46 9.03 -9.28
C ILE A 64 -10.08 8.61 -7.86
N LEU A 65 -8.78 8.56 -7.56
CA LEU A 65 -8.25 8.01 -6.31
C LEU A 65 -8.36 8.94 -5.10
N TRP A 66 -8.48 10.26 -5.27
CA TRP A 66 -8.58 11.15 -4.09
C TRP A 66 -9.15 12.55 -4.34
N GLN A 67 -9.64 12.91 -5.53
CA GLN A 67 -10.35 14.17 -5.74
C GLN A 67 -11.86 13.94 -5.87
N PRO A 68 -12.62 14.02 -4.77
CA PRO A 68 -13.98 13.50 -4.75
C PRO A 68 -15.02 14.36 -5.50
N ASN A 69 -14.62 15.52 -6.03
CA ASN A 69 -15.50 16.45 -6.76
C ASN A 69 -15.37 16.40 -8.28
N VAL A 70 -14.46 15.60 -8.82
CA VAL A 70 -14.20 15.61 -10.28
C VAL A 70 -15.23 14.76 -11.01
N PHE A 71 -15.59 13.61 -10.44
CA PHE A 71 -16.52 12.67 -11.06
C PHE A 71 -17.80 12.59 -10.26
N THR A 72 -18.89 13.14 -10.83
CA THR A 72 -20.22 13.13 -10.21
C THR A 72 -21.15 12.11 -10.85
N GLU A 73 -20.80 11.61 -12.04
CA GLU A 73 -21.60 10.66 -12.82
C GLU A 73 -20.81 9.37 -13.12
N ALA A 74 -21.53 8.25 -13.22
CA ALA A 74 -20.93 6.95 -13.53
C ALA A 74 -20.25 6.94 -14.91
N SER A 75 -20.88 7.57 -15.91
CA SER A 75 -20.38 7.73 -17.29
C SER A 75 -18.99 8.38 -17.36
N GLN A 76 -18.70 9.31 -16.44
CA GLN A 76 -17.41 10.01 -16.37
C GLN A 76 -16.36 9.21 -15.58
N SER A 77 -16.81 8.41 -14.60
CA SER A 77 -15.94 7.65 -13.70
C SER A 77 -15.42 6.36 -14.34
N LEU A 78 -16.27 5.66 -15.09
CA LEU A 78 -15.97 4.33 -15.63
C LEU A 78 -14.72 4.28 -16.53
N PRO A 79 -14.50 5.22 -17.47
CA PRO A 79 -13.28 5.22 -18.28
C PRO A 79 -12.01 5.34 -17.41
N ALA A 80 -12.00 6.26 -16.44
CA ALA A 80 -10.85 6.47 -15.57
C ALA A 80 -10.56 5.24 -14.69
N LEU A 81 -11.61 4.58 -14.17
CA LEU A 81 -11.48 3.33 -13.42
C LEU A 81 -10.89 2.21 -14.29
N ARG A 82 -11.36 2.05 -15.53
CA ARG A 82 -10.85 1.01 -16.44
C ARG A 82 -9.38 1.22 -16.78
N ILE A 83 -8.96 2.47 -17.04
CA ILE A 83 -7.56 2.79 -17.32
C ILE A 83 -6.70 2.52 -16.10
N LEU A 84 -7.12 2.95 -14.91
CA LEU A 84 -6.39 2.68 -13.67
C LEU A 84 -6.25 1.17 -13.40
N ALA A 85 -7.32 0.39 -13.61
CA ALA A 85 -7.28 -1.05 -13.43
C ALA A 85 -6.27 -1.71 -14.39
N SER A 86 -6.33 -1.39 -15.68
CA SER A 86 -5.37 -1.88 -16.69
C SER A 86 -3.94 -1.51 -16.32
N HIS A 87 -3.71 -0.25 -15.92
CA HIS A 87 -2.40 0.21 -15.50
C HIS A 87 -1.83 -0.58 -14.31
N CYS A 88 -2.67 -0.83 -13.30
CA CYS A 88 -2.29 -1.65 -12.15
C CYS A 88 -1.99 -3.10 -12.53
N GLU A 89 -2.78 -3.70 -13.43
CA GLU A 89 -2.56 -5.05 -13.93
C GLU A 89 -1.25 -5.18 -14.71
N GLU A 90 -0.99 -4.28 -15.65
CA GLU A 90 0.23 -4.26 -16.46
C GLU A 90 1.49 -4.15 -15.59
N LEU A 91 1.51 -3.22 -14.64
CA LEU A 91 2.65 -3.07 -13.73
C LEU A 91 2.79 -4.24 -12.76
N THR A 92 1.66 -4.80 -12.29
CA THR A 92 1.68 -5.99 -11.43
C THR A 92 2.34 -7.16 -12.15
N GLU A 93 1.97 -7.41 -13.40
CA GLU A 93 2.56 -8.50 -14.18
C GLU A 93 4.05 -8.25 -14.46
N LEU A 94 4.40 -7.04 -14.91
CA LEU A 94 5.79 -6.64 -15.13
C LEU A 94 6.68 -6.86 -13.89
N TYR A 95 6.17 -6.54 -12.70
CA TYR A 95 6.91 -6.69 -11.46
C TYR A 95 6.98 -8.15 -10.99
N ARG A 96 5.94 -8.95 -11.25
CA ARG A 96 5.96 -10.41 -11.01
C ARG A 96 6.97 -11.11 -11.90
N GLU A 97 7.01 -10.78 -13.20
CA GLU A 97 7.97 -11.34 -14.16
C GLU A 97 9.43 -11.08 -13.75
N LYS A 98 9.71 -9.90 -13.18
CA LYS A 98 11.05 -9.55 -12.69
C LYS A 98 11.48 -10.33 -11.44
N GLY A 99 10.52 -10.85 -10.65
CA GLY A 99 10.76 -11.76 -9.53
C GLY A 99 11.56 -11.22 -8.34
N GLN A 100 11.95 -9.94 -8.33
CA GLN A 100 12.67 -9.34 -7.20
C GLN A 100 11.70 -9.14 -6.02
N ALA A 101 12.13 -9.46 -4.80
CA ALA A 101 11.24 -9.43 -3.63
C ALA A 101 10.60 -8.07 -3.36
N THR A 102 11.34 -6.96 -3.56
CA THR A 102 10.79 -5.60 -3.43
C THR A 102 9.72 -5.32 -4.49
N LEU A 103 9.97 -5.75 -5.74
CA LEU A 103 9.00 -5.62 -6.83
C LEU A 103 7.76 -6.49 -6.60
N LEU A 104 7.89 -7.68 -6.03
CA LEU A 104 6.76 -8.52 -5.67
C LEU A 104 5.88 -7.87 -4.60
N LEU A 105 6.48 -7.15 -3.64
CA LEU A 105 5.73 -6.34 -2.69
C LEU A 105 4.97 -5.21 -3.39
N TYR A 106 5.62 -4.47 -4.30
CA TYR A 106 4.93 -3.43 -5.08
C TYR A 106 3.81 -4.01 -5.95
N ALA A 107 4.02 -5.18 -6.56
CA ALA A 107 3.03 -5.89 -7.35
C ALA A 107 1.81 -6.26 -6.50
N ALA A 108 2.01 -6.72 -5.27
CA ALA A 108 0.89 -7.00 -4.36
C ALA A 108 0.10 -5.74 -4.00
N LEU A 109 0.78 -4.62 -3.77
CA LEU A 109 0.15 -3.32 -3.52
C LEU A 109 -0.64 -2.80 -4.73
N LEU A 110 -0.05 -2.86 -5.93
CA LEU A 110 -0.70 -2.46 -7.18
C LEU A 110 -1.91 -3.35 -7.51
N SER A 111 -1.80 -4.67 -7.28
CA SER A 111 -2.91 -5.61 -7.38
C SER A 111 -4.05 -5.22 -6.46
N GLY A 112 -3.76 -4.81 -5.22
CA GLY A 112 -4.79 -4.31 -4.29
C GLY A 112 -5.51 -3.06 -4.77
N ILE A 113 -4.81 -2.13 -5.43
CA ILE A 113 -5.42 -0.97 -6.09
C ILE A 113 -6.30 -1.42 -7.27
N GLY A 114 -5.78 -2.30 -8.12
CA GLY A 114 -6.51 -2.84 -9.28
C GLY A 114 -7.81 -3.54 -8.87
N GLU A 115 -7.76 -4.41 -7.87
CA GLU A 115 -8.95 -5.08 -7.33
C GLU A 115 -9.99 -4.12 -6.77
N ALA A 116 -9.56 -3.12 -5.99
CA ALA A 116 -10.47 -2.10 -5.47
C ALA A 116 -11.11 -1.29 -6.61
N THR A 117 -10.34 -1.02 -7.67
CA THR A 117 -10.78 -0.29 -8.86
C THR A 117 -11.81 -1.09 -9.64
N HIS A 118 -11.60 -2.40 -9.84
CA HIS A 118 -12.57 -3.30 -10.46
C HIS A 118 -13.87 -3.39 -9.67
N ARG A 119 -13.79 -3.51 -8.33
CA ARG A 119 -15.00 -3.50 -7.48
C ARG A 119 -15.79 -2.22 -7.64
N ALA A 120 -15.12 -1.07 -7.72
CA ALA A 120 -15.76 0.21 -7.93
C ALA A 120 -16.39 0.31 -9.32
N ALA A 121 -15.69 -0.12 -10.38
CA ALA A 121 -16.23 -0.14 -11.74
C ALA A 121 -17.48 -1.01 -11.84
N LYS A 122 -17.44 -2.23 -11.28
CA LYS A 122 -18.60 -3.13 -11.25
C LYS A 122 -19.78 -2.51 -10.52
N ALA A 123 -19.56 -1.87 -9.38
CA ALA A 123 -20.62 -1.19 -8.63
C ALA A 123 -21.25 -0.01 -9.40
N LEU A 124 -20.50 0.61 -10.32
CA LEU A 124 -21.00 1.70 -11.19
C LEU A 124 -21.72 1.20 -12.45
N GLU A 125 -21.57 -0.07 -12.80
CA GLU A 125 -22.28 -0.71 -13.93
C GLU A 125 -23.68 -1.20 -13.53
N GLU A 126 -24.00 -1.23 -12.23
CA GLU A 126 -25.33 -1.59 -11.71
C GLU A 126 -26.38 -0.49 -12.00
N GLU A 127 -27.64 -0.89 -12.22
CA GLU A 127 -28.74 0.07 -12.36
C GLU A 127 -28.93 0.88 -11.07
N GLN A 128 -29.00 2.21 -11.17
CA GLN A 128 -29.09 3.15 -10.04
C GLN A 128 -27.86 3.19 -9.11
N ALA A 129 -26.66 3.00 -9.65
CA ALA A 129 -25.41 3.09 -8.88
C ALA A 129 -25.24 4.40 -8.11
N ASP A 130 -24.87 4.30 -6.83
CA ASP A 130 -24.44 5.43 -6.01
C ASP A 130 -22.94 5.72 -6.25
N VAL A 131 -22.68 6.68 -7.15
CA VAL A 131 -21.33 7.09 -7.53
C VAL A 131 -20.49 7.52 -6.34
N LYS A 132 -21.09 8.28 -5.42
CA LYS A 132 -20.41 8.79 -4.23
C LYS A 132 -19.96 7.66 -3.32
N LYS A 133 -20.82 6.66 -3.10
CA LYS A 133 -20.51 5.48 -2.30
C LYS A 133 -19.46 4.58 -2.95
N ALA A 134 -19.59 4.30 -4.25
CA ALA A 134 -18.65 3.46 -4.99
C ALA A 134 -17.23 4.06 -4.96
N LEU A 135 -17.11 5.34 -5.31
CA LEU A 135 -15.83 6.04 -5.27
C LEU A 135 -15.32 6.25 -3.84
N GLY A 136 -16.19 6.52 -2.86
CA GLY A 136 -15.77 6.59 -1.45
C GLY A 136 -15.15 5.29 -0.94
N THR A 137 -15.72 4.15 -1.33
CA THR A 137 -15.21 2.81 -0.98
C THR A 137 -13.85 2.55 -1.62
N LEU A 138 -13.70 2.87 -2.92
CA LEU A 138 -12.41 2.80 -3.63
C LEU A 138 -11.32 3.59 -2.91
N ARG A 139 -11.61 4.85 -2.58
CA ARG A 139 -10.65 5.76 -1.95
C ARG A 139 -10.23 5.27 -0.58
N THR A 140 -11.18 4.76 0.21
CA THR A 140 -10.90 4.20 1.54
C THR A 140 -10.00 2.96 1.44
N ALA A 141 -10.25 2.08 0.47
CA ALA A 141 -9.46 0.87 0.26
C ALA A 141 -8.03 1.17 -0.24
N THR A 142 -7.89 2.14 -1.15
CA THR A 142 -6.61 2.48 -1.79
C THR A 142 -5.76 3.45 -0.97
N PHE A 143 -6.36 4.25 -0.10
CA PHE A 143 -5.66 5.25 0.73
C PHE A 143 -4.41 4.71 1.45
N PRO A 144 -4.47 3.61 2.23
CA PRO A 144 -3.29 3.10 2.92
C PRO A 144 -2.19 2.63 1.96
N ILE A 145 -2.56 2.09 0.80
CA ILE A 145 -1.61 1.66 -0.22
C ILE A 145 -0.89 2.85 -0.83
N ILE A 146 -1.63 3.91 -1.17
CA ILE A 146 -1.07 5.17 -1.69
C ILE A 146 -0.15 5.80 -0.66
N LYS A 147 -0.54 5.81 0.63
CA LYS A 147 0.33 6.29 1.71
C LYS A 147 1.64 5.53 1.79
N PHE A 148 1.64 4.20 1.59
CA PHE A 148 2.87 3.44 1.49
C PHE A 148 3.78 3.98 0.39
N PHE A 149 3.24 4.16 -0.83
CA PHE A 149 4.03 4.68 -1.94
C PHE A 149 4.54 6.10 -1.68
N ILE A 150 3.77 6.98 -1.03
CA ILE A 150 4.23 8.35 -0.68
C ILE A 150 5.40 8.30 0.30
N HIS A 151 5.31 7.44 1.32
CA HIS A 151 6.30 7.34 2.39
C HIS A 151 7.45 6.38 2.06
N HIS A 152 7.53 5.89 0.82
CA HIS A 152 8.63 5.05 0.38
C HIS A 152 9.98 5.81 0.52
N PRO A 153 11.00 5.21 1.16
CA PRO A 153 12.24 5.91 1.51
C PRO A 153 13.09 6.31 0.30
N GLN A 154 12.89 5.66 -0.85
CA GLN A 154 13.61 5.96 -2.10
C GLN A 154 12.94 7.04 -2.96
N ASN A 155 11.83 7.63 -2.52
CA ASN A 155 11.21 8.72 -3.26
C ASN A 155 12.11 9.95 -3.30
N ARG A 156 12.16 10.61 -4.47
CA ARG A 156 12.72 11.95 -4.56
C ARG A 156 11.94 12.92 -3.67
N LEU A 157 12.65 13.85 -3.06
CA LEU A 157 12.09 14.78 -2.08
C LEU A 157 11.00 15.69 -2.67
N ASP A 158 11.16 16.10 -3.93
CA ASP A 158 10.18 16.92 -4.66
C ASP A 158 8.89 16.15 -4.94
N TYR A 159 8.99 14.91 -5.42
CA TYR A 159 7.83 14.04 -5.64
C TYR A 159 7.11 13.70 -4.34
N HIS A 160 7.85 13.39 -3.27
CA HIS A 160 7.27 13.16 -1.96
C HIS A 160 6.47 14.38 -1.46
N ARG A 161 7.05 15.58 -1.53
CA ARG A 161 6.40 16.82 -1.07
C ARG A 161 5.14 17.14 -1.88
N ASP A 162 5.20 17.02 -3.21
CA ASP A 162 4.05 17.26 -4.08
C ASP A 162 2.91 16.26 -3.78
N ALA A 163 3.26 14.96 -3.68
CA ALA A 163 2.31 13.90 -3.37
C ALA A 163 1.63 14.10 -2.00
N LEU A 164 2.41 14.47 -0.98
CA LEU A 164 1.90 14.74 0.37
C LEU A 164 0.97 15.95 0.40
N ASN A 165 1.33 17.04 -0.30
CA ASN A 165 0.48 18.24 -0.39
C ASN A 165 -0.87 17.93 -1.07
N ARG A 166 -0.84 17.15 -2.15
CA ARG A 166 -2.06 16.72 -2.86
C ARG A 166 -2.93 15.80 -2.01
N LEU A 167 -2.32 14.86 -1.29
CA LEU A 167 -3.05 13.98 -0.37
C LEU A 167 -3.70 14.79 0.76
N ASN A 168 -2.98 15.74 1.36
CA ASN A 168 -3.53 16.60 2.42
C ASN A 168 -4.71 17.44 1.93
N TYR A 169 -4.62 17.97 0.70
CA TYR A 169 -5.74 18.67 0.08
C TYR A 169 -6.94 17.75 -0.13
N ALA A 170 -6.72 16.55 -0.68
CA ALA A 170 -7.76 15.55 -0.87
C ALA A 170 -8.47 15.17 0.44
N VAL A 171 -7.69 14.90 1.49
CA VAL A 171 -8.21 14.59 2.83
C VAL A 171 -9.05 15.75 3.35
N LYS A 172 -8.57 17.00 3.23
CA LYS A 172 -9.35 18.19 3.62
C LYS A 172 -10.68 18.26 2.89
N VAL A 173 -10.71 18.02 1.58
CA VAL A 173 -11.93 18.02 0.76
C VAL A 173 -12.88 16.90 1.17
N MET A 174 -12.37 15.68 1.40
CA MET A 174 -13.17 14.55 1.89
C MET A 174 -13.83 14.88 3.23
N LEU A 175 -13.10 15.50 4.15
CA LEU A 175 -13.63 15.86 5.47
C LEU A 175 -14.72 16.92 5.41
N THR A 176 -14.55 17.94 4.57
CA THR A 176 -15.48 19.09 4.51
C THR A 176 -16.75 18.79 3.74
N GLN A 177 -16.70 17.95 2.70
CA GLN A 177 -17.85 17.72 1.81
C GLN A 177 -18.55 16.37 2.00
N PHE A 178 -17.88 15.40 2.64
CA PHE A 178 -18.41 14.05 2.82
C PHE A 178 -18.74 13.76 4.29
N TYR A 179 -18.76 14.80 5.15
CA TYR A 179 -19.16 14.77 6.57
C TYR A 179 -18.61 13.56 7.34
N GLY A 180 -17.30 13.58 7.52
CA GLY A 180 -16.65 12.93 8.66
C GLY A 180 -16.65 11.41 8.66
N ARG A 181 -15.69 10.81 7.96
CA ARG A 181 -15.13 9.51 8.35
C ARG A 181 -13.61 9.47 8.18
N TYR A 182 -12.92 10.45 8.77
CA TYR A 182 -11.45 10.40 8.89
C TYR A 182 -10.98 9.09 9.52
N THR A 183 -11.77 8.57 10.46
CA THR A 183 -11.53 7.31 11.16
C THR A 183 -11.52 6.07 10.25
N GLU A 184 -12.03 6.17 9.02
CA GLU A 184 -11.97 5.09 8.03
C GLU A 184 -10.66 5.09 7.24
N LEU A 185 -9.97 6.23 7.15
CA LEU A 185 -8.68 6.34 6.50
C LEU A 185 -7.60 5.81 7.46
N ARG A 186 -7.30 4.52 7.33
CA ARG A 186 -6.30 3.85 8.15
C ARG A 186 -4.90 4.08 7.58
N ASP A 187 -3.95 4.34 8.45
CA ASP A 187 -2.55 4.35 8.07
C ASP A 187 -2.05 2.91 7.85
N PRO A 188 -1.21 2.68 6.82
CA PRO A 188 -0.50 1.43 6.68
C PRO A 188 0.50 1.24 7.81
N PHE A 189 0.74 -0.01 8.20
CA PHE A 189 1.69 -0.36 9.26
C PHE A 189 2.31 -1.72 9.00
N TRP A 190 3.44 -1.97 9.66
CA TRP A 190 4.08 -3.27 9.71
C TRP A 190 3.61 -4.04 10.93
N GLN A 191 3.06 -5.23 10.70
CA GLN A 191 2.83 -6.21 11.74
C GLN A 191 4.08 -7.09 11.83
N VAL A 192 4.72 -7.08 12.99
CA VAL A 192 5.94 -7.83 13.27
C VAL A 192 5.63 -8.92 14.29
N GLN A 193 6.06 -10.14 14.01
CA GLN A 193 5.95 -11.28 14.91
C GLN A 193 7.33 -11.92 15.09
N PHE A 194 7.59 -12.41 16.30
CA PHE A 194 8.79 -13.18 16.60
C PHE A 194 8.35 -14.54 17.12
N THR A 195 8.85 -15.60 16.50
CA THR A 195 8.66 -16.96 16.98
C THR A 195 10.01 -17.47 17.45
N SER A 196 10.13 -17.68 18.76
CA SER A 196 11.33 -18.30 19.34
C SER A 196 11.24 -19.82 19.19
N ASP A 197 11.47 -20.35 17.99
CA ASP A 197 11.70 -21.79 17.83
C ASP A 197 13.18 -22.11 18.06
N VAL A 198 13.57 -22.01 19.34
CA VAL A 198 14.61 -22.86 19.92
C VAL A 198 13.92 -23.62 21.03
N SER A 199 13.27 -24.73 20.68
CA SER A 199 12.87 -25.77 21.62
C SER A 199 14.11 -26.18 22.42
N VAL A 200 13.98 -26.07 23.75
CA VAL A 200 14.99 -26.33 24.79
C VAL A 200 15.37 -27.84 24.89
N GLU A 201 15.16 -28.64 23.85
CA GLU A 201 15.22 -30.11 23.95
C GLU A 201 16.59 -30.75 23.66
N GLU A 202 17.61 -30.01 23.20
CA GLU A 202 18.93 -30.62 22.93
C GLU A 202 20.02 -30.35 23.98
N GLN A 203 19.75 -29.63 25.08
CA GLN A 203 20.77 -29.37 26.11
C GLN A 203 20.77 -30.35 27.31
N ILE A 204 19.88 -31.35 27.35
CA ILE A 204 19.81 -32.31 28.48
C ILE A 204 20.50 -33.65 28.18
N VAL A 205 20.82 -33.97 26.91
CA VAL A 205 21.37 -35.30 26.57
C VAL A 205 22.91 -35.40 26.66
N GLU A 206 23.65 -34.30 26.77
CA GLU A 206 25.13 -34.36 26.92
C GLU A 206 25.63 -34.42 28.38
N LYS A 207 24.74 -34.57 29.37
CA LYS A 207 25.14 -34.76 30.78
C LYS A 207 24.37 -35.89 31.47
N SER A 208 24.35 -37.08 30.88
CA SER A 208 23.93 -38.31 31.57
C SER A 208 24.87 -39.46 31.26
#